data_AF-A0A0V0SSF4-F1
#
_entry.id   AF-A0A0V0SSF4-F1
#
_cell.length_a   1.000
_cell.length_b   1.000
_cell.length_c   1.000
_cell.angle_alpha   90.00
_cell.angle_beta   90.00
_cell.angle_gamma   90.00
#
_symmetry.space_group_name_H-M   'P 1'
#
loop_
_entity.id
_entity.type
_entity.pdbx_description
1 polymer ?
#
loop_
_entity_poly.entity_id
_entity_poly.type
_entity_poly.pdbx_seq_one_letter_code
_entity_poly.pdbx_strand_id
1 'polypeptide(L)'
;LTVEELAKAENFWLLTVQREAFEKELAAVQSGKNPEGKLARFNPYLDENGLLRVGGRLQNSDMDAERKHPILLPSTHPVVMLLIKRVHERSLHAGTEQT
;
A
#
# COMPACT_ATOMS: atom_id res chain seq x y z
N LEU A 1 -10.45 21.24 8.13
CA LEU A 1 -9.91 19.90 7.86
C LEU A 1 -8.83 19.62 8.87
N THR A 2 -9.10 18.76 9.84
CA THR A 2 -8.11 18.35 10.85
C THR A 2 -7.17 17.31 10.27
N VAL A 3 -6.03 17.08 10.94
CA VAL A 3 -5.07 16.03 10.56
C VAL A 3 -5.75 14.64 10.59
N GLU A 4 -6.64 14.42 11.53
CA GLU A 4 -7.39 13.18 11.68
C GLU A 4 -8.39 12.96 10.53
N GLU A 5 -9.08 14.02 10.08
CA GLU A 5 -9.99 13.95 8.93
C GLU A 5 -9.23 13.61 7.65
N LEU A 6 -8.04 14.18 7.47
CA LEU A 6 -7.15 13.85 6.34
C LEU A 6 -6.72 12.39 6.37
N ALA A 7 -6.23 11.90 7.50
CA ALA A 7 -5.79 10.51 7.65
C ALA A 7 -6.94 9.51 7.39
N LYS A 8 -8.14 9.80 7.90
CA LYS A 8 -9.33 8.96 7.65
C LYS A 8 -9.70 8.96 6.17
N ALA A 9 -9.69 10.12 5.52
CA ALA A 9 -10.00 10.23 4.10
C ALA A 9 -8.95 9.47 3.24
N GLU A 10 -7.67 9.58 3.59
CA GLU A 10 -6.61 8.85 2.91
C GLU A 10 -6.78 7.34 3.04
N ASN A 11 -6.96 6.82 4.26
CA ASN A 11 -7.22 5.40 4.50
C ASN A 11 -8.47 4.91 3.76
N PHE A 12 -9.53 5.71 3.72
CA PHE A 12 -10.75 5.39 2.99
C PHE A 12 -10.49 5.17 1.50
N TRP A 13 -9.76 6.08 0.85
CA TRP A 13 -9.43 5.96 -0.57
C TRP A 13 -8.50 4.78 -0.84
N LEU A 14 -7.47 4.59 -0.01
CA LEU A 14 -6.55 3.46 -0.15
C LEU A 14 -7.26 2.11 -0.02
N LEU A 15 -8.15 1.98 0.98
CA LEU A 15 -8.92 0.76 1.18
C LEU A 15 -9.90 0.51 0.03
N THR A 16 -10.53 1.55 -0.50
CA THR A 16 -11.42 1.45 -1.67
C THR A 16 -10.66 0.87 -2.86
N VAL A 17 -9.48 1.43 -3.18
CA VAL A 17 -8.64 0.93 -4.28
C VAL A 17 -8.21 -0.52 -4.06
N GLN A 18 -7.83 -0.89 -2.84
CA GLN A 18 -7.45 -2.27 -2.52
C GLN A 18 -8.62 -3.24 -2.65
N ARG A 19 -9.82 -2.85 -2.23
CA ARG A 19 -11.03 -3.70 -2.37
C ARG A 19 -11.38 -3.93 -3.83
N GLU A 20 -11.24 -2.93 -4.68
CA GLU A 20 -11.51 -3.05 -6.12
C GLU A 20 -10.49 -3.93 -6.84
N ALA A 21 -9.20 -3.87 -6.44
CA ALA A 21 -8.12 -4.54 -7.16
C ALA A 21 -7.65 -5.88 -6.56
N PHE A 22 -7.76 -6.04 -5.23
CA PHE A 22 -7.18 -7.14 -4.46
C PHE A 22 -8.23 -7.85 -3.59
N GLU A 23 -9.48 -7.91 -4.05
CA GLU A 23 -10.58 -8.53 -3.30
C GLU A 23 -10.24 -9.95 -2.80
N LYS A 24 -9.66 -10.78 -3.68
CA LYS A 24 -9.30 -12.17 -3.36
C LYS A 24 -8.18 -12.24 -2.33
N GLU A 25 -7.18 -11.39 -2.47
CA GLU A 25 -6.03 -11.35 -1.58
C GLU A 25 -6.41 -10.80 -0.21
N LEU A 26 -7.27 -9.79 -0.14
CA LEU A 26 -7.86 -9.30 1.10
C LEU A 26 -8.63 -10.41 1.82
N ALA A 27 -9.52 -11.11 1.10
CA ALA A 27 -10.28 -12.22 1.68
C ALA A 27 -9.38 -13.36 2.18
N ALA A 28 -8.33 -13.70 1.42
CA ALA A 28 -7.36 -14.72 1.82
C ALA A 28 -6.65 -14.33 3.13
N VAL A 29 -6.06 -13.13 3.20
CA VAL A 29 -5.33 -12.66 4.38
C VAL A 29 -6.26 -12.52 5.58
N GLN A 30 -7.48 -12.02 5.39
CA GLN A 30 -8.48 -11.93 6.45
C GLN A 30 -8.88 -13.32 7.02
N SER A 31 -8.84 -14.36 6.19
CA SER A 31 -9.07 -15.75 6.60
C SER A 31 -7.84 -16.45 7.21
N GLY A 32 -6.73 -15.73 7.40
CA GLY A 32 -5.47 -16.28 7.90
C GLY A 32 -4.71 -17.12 6.86
N LYS A 33 -5.05 -17.00 5.57
CA LYS A 33 -4.39 -17.68 4.47
C LYS A 33 -3.45 -16.74 3.75
N ASN A 34 -2.36 -17.28 3.22
CA ASN A 34 -1.50 -16.51 2.33
C ASN A 34 -2.21 -16.30 0.98
N PRO A 35 -2.21 -15.09 0.39
CA PRO A 35 -2.82 -14.88 -0.91
C PRO A 35 -2.03 -15.59 -2.00
N GLU A 36 -2.71 -15.91 -3.09
CA GLU A 36 -2.12 -16.60 -4.24
C GLU A 36 -1.52 -15.59 -5.25
N GLY A 37 -0.70 -16.09 -6.17
CA GLY A 37 -0.18 -15.29 -7.27
C GLY A 37 0.93 -14.30 -6.89
N LYS A 38 0.98 -13.16 -7.59
CA LYS A 38 2.12 -12.22 -7.51
C LYS A 38 2.26 -11.54 -6.15
N LEU A 39 1.19 -11.46 -5.36
CA LEU A 39 1.23 -10.82 -4.05
C LEU A 39 1.77 -11.75 -2.94
N ALA A 40 1.71 -13.06 -3.13
CA ALA A 40 2.21 -14.06 -2.17
C ALA A 40 3.67 -13.82 -1.74
N ARG A 41 4.52 -13.40 -2.69
CA ARG A 41 5.96 -13.15 -2.47
C ARG A 41 6.25 -11.95 -1.55
N PHE A 42 5.25 -11.11 -1.31
CA PHE A 42 5.37 -9.94 -0.43
C PHE A 42 4.92 -10.24 1.01
N ASN A 43 4.61 -11.50 1.33
CA ASN A 43 4.12 -11.95 2.64
C ASN A 43 3.11 -10.97 3.26
N PRO A 44 2.00 -10.66 2.55
CA PRO A 44 1.18 -9.53 2.89
C PRO A 44 0.34 -9.78 4.14
N TYR A 45 0.05 -8.72 4.88
CA TYR A 45 -0.75 -8.75 6.10
C TYR A 45 -1.69 -7.53 6.17
N LEU A 46 -2.70 -7.59 7.04
CA LEU A 46 -3.60 -6.47 7.31
C LEU A 46 -3.10 -5.66 8.50
N ASP A 47 -3.04 -4.34 8.35
CA ASP A 47 -2.76 -3.43 9.47
C ASP A 47 -4.01 -3.14 10.31
N GLU A 48 -3.86 -2.27 11.32
CA GLU A 48 -4.93 -1.85 12.23
C GLU A 48 -6.09 -1.13 11.52
N ASN A 49 -5.84 -0.57 10.32
CA ASN A 49 -6.84 0.08 9.48
C ASN A 49 -7.46 -0.87 8.44
N GLY A 50 -7.05 -2.15 8.43
CA GLY A 50 -7.49 -3.13 7.45
C GLY A 50 -6.85 -2.96 6.07
N LEU A 51 -5.74 -2.23 5.96
CA LEU A 51 -5.00 -2.06 4.71
C LEU A 51 -4.03 -3.22 4.51
N LEU A 52 -3.97 -3.72 3.29
CA LEU A 52 -3.02 -4.74 2.87
C LEU A 52 -1.61 -4.13 2.73
N ARG A 53 -0.67 -4.60 3.53
CA ARG A 53 0.73 -4.14 3.56
C ARG A 53 1.70 -5.26 3.26
N VAL A 54 2.91 -4.89 2.83
CA VAL A 54 4.03 -5.82 2.63
C VAL A 54 4.59 -6.29 3.97
N GLY A 55 4.70 -7.60 4.14
CA GLY A 55 5.45 -8.21 5.24
C GLY A 55 6.85 -8.66 4.81
N GLY A 56 7.69 -8.99 5.79
CA GLY A 56 8.96 -9.67 5.53
C GLY A 56 10.15 -8.75 5.25
N ARG A 57 10.56 -8.56 3.99
CA ARG A 57 11.94 -8.25 3.56
C ARG A 57 12.68 -7.11 4.28
N LEU A 58 11.97 -6.13 4.86
CA LEU A 58 12.53 -4.99 5.60
C LEU A 58 12.37 -5.09 7.12
N GLN A 59 11.87 -6.20 7.67
CA GLN A 59 11.61 -6.41 9.10
C GLN A 59 12.84 -6.15 9.98
N ASN A 60 14.05 -6.48 9.47
CA ASN A 60 15.31 -6.30 10.20
C ASN A 60 16.04 -4.98 9.88
N SER A 61 15.41 -4.05 9.16
CA SER A 61 16.02 -2.74 8.86
C SER A 61 15.83 -1.75 10.02
N ASP A 62 16.65 -0.70 10.10
CA ASP A 62 16.48 0.39 11.09
C ASP A 62 15.43 1.44 10.67
N MET A 63 14.62 1.13 9.66
CA MET A 63 13.64 2.08 9.12
C MET A 63 12.39 2.21 9.99
N ASP A 64 11.65 3.30 9.83
CA ASP A 64 10.33 3.47 10.44
C ASP A 64 9.35 2.40 9.93
N ALA A 65 8.41 1.98 10.78
CA ALA A 65 7.43 0.93 10.47
C ALA A 65 6.65 1.23 9.17
N GLU A 66 6.31 2.49 8.92
CA GLU A 66 5.64 2.96 7.69
C GLU A 66 6.44 2.63 6.42
N ARG A 67 7.77 2.74 6.50
CA ARG A 67 8.69 2.44 5.39
C ARG A 67 9.02 0.95 5.30
N LYS A 68 9.02 0.25 6.44
CA LYS A 68 9.22 -1.21 6.52
C LYS A 68 8.07 -1.99 5.93
N HIS A 69 6.85 -1.47 6.10
CA HIS A 69 5.62 -2.12 5.68
C HIS A 69 4.81 -1.21 4.75
N PRO A 70 5.28 -0.98 3.50
CA PRO A 70 4.53 -0.21 2.52
C PRO A 70 3.16 -0.80 2.23
N ILE A 71 2.21 0.08 1.93
CA ILE A 71 0.86 -0.28 1.49
C ILE A 71 0.92 -0.85 0.07
N LEU A 72 0.26 -1.98 -0.15
CA LEU A 72 0.17 -2.58 -1.48
C LEU A 72 -0.89 -1.85 -2.30
N LEU A 73 -0.50 -1.29 -3.44
CA LEU A 73 -1.40 -0.61 -4.37
C LEU A 73 -1.29 -1.19 -5.78
N PRO A 74 -2.40 -1.32 -6.52
CA PRO A 74 -2.39 -1.74 -7.92
C PRO A 74 -1.73 -0.67 -8.80
N SER A 75 -0.69 -1.04 -9.55
CA SER A 75 0.05 -0.11 -10.40
C SER A 75 -0.77 0.48 -11.56
N THR A 76 -1.86 -0.16 -11.95
CA THR A 76 -2.70 0.23 -13.10
C THR A 76 -3.95 1.01 -12.71
N HIS A 77 -4.22 1.20 -11.42
CA HIS A 77 -5.44 1.89 -10.99
C HIS A 77 -5.32 3.41 -11.23
N PRO A 78 -6.34 4.09 -11.81
CA PRO A 78 -6.26 5.51 -12.15
C PRO A 78 -5.83 6.42 -10.99
N VAL A 79 -6.39 6.19 -9.80
CA VAL A 79 -6.03 6.97 -8.59
C VAL A 79 -4.55 6.79 -8.22
N VAL A 80 -4.03 5.57 -8.34
CA VAL A 80 -2.63 5.26 -8.02
C VAL A 80 -1.70 5.89 -9.05
N MET A 81 -2.05 5.84 -10.34
CA MET A 81 -1.28 6.51 -11.39
C MET A 81 -1.23 8.03 -11.19
N LEU A 82 -2.36 8.65 -10.82
CA LEU A 82 -2.41 10.08 -10.52
C LEU A 82 -1.57 10.42 -9.28
N LEU A 83 -1.59 9.57 -8.25
CA LEU A 83 -0.76 9.73 -7.06
C LEU A 83 0.74 9.66 -7.41
N ILE A 84 1.15 8.64 -8.17
CA ILE A 84 2.53 8.48 -8.65
C ILE A 84 2.95 9.71 -9.47
N LYS A 85 2.12 10.14 -10.42
CA LYS A 85 2.39 11.31 -11.26
C LYS A 85 2.58 12.57 -10.41
N ARG A 86 1.69 12.80 -9.46
CA ARG A 86 1.77 13.96 -8.55
C ARG A 86 3.05 13.95 -7.73
N VAL A 87 3.44 12.79 -7.18
CA VAL A 87 4.69 12.66 -6.42
C VAL A 87 5.89 12.90 -7.33
N HIS A 88 5.90 12.33 -8.53
CA HIS A 88 6.97 12.53 -9.51
C HIS A 88 7.15 14.01 -9.90
N GLU A 89 6.05 14.72 -10.18
CA GLU A 89 6.07 16.16 -10.50
C GLU A 89 6.57 17.00 -9.31
N ARG A 90 6.21 16.62 -8.07
CA ARG A 90 6.63 17.32 -6.85
C ARG A 90 8.12 17.12 -6.54
N SER A 91 8.66 15.96 -6.89
CA SER A 91 10.08 15.63 -6.71
C SER A 91 10.99 16.26 -7.79
N LEU A 92 10.51 17.27 -8.55
CA LEU A 92 11.25 17.98 -9.60
C LEU A 92 11.87 17.04 -10.67
N HIS A 93 11.21 15.91 -10.97
CA HIS A 93 11.75 14.87 -11.85
C HIS A 93 13.06 14.22 -11.37
N ALA A 94 13.34 14.21 -10.05
CA ALA A 94 14.37 13.31 -9.52
C ALA A 94 14.10 11.89 -10.06
N GLY A 95 15.07 11.36 -10.82
CA GLY A 95 14.92 10.16 -11.63
C GLY A 95 14.56 8.93 -10.81
N THR A 96 14.19 7.86 -11.52
CA THR A 96 13.75 6.56 -11.00
C THR A 96 14.74 5.80 -10.09
N GLU A 97 15.87 6.42 -9.73
CA GLU A 97 17.01 5.81 -9.02
C GLU A 97 16.95 6.03 -7.48
N GLN A 98 15.88 6.60 -6.92
CA GLN A 98 15.77 6.87 -5.47
C GLN A 98 14.49 6.38 -4.77
N THR A 99 13.75 5.44 -5.36
CA THR A 99 12.63 4.74 -4.70
C THR A 99 12.90 3.26 -4.53
#